data_AF-A0A3C0NCZ4-F1
#
_entry.id   AF-A0A3C0NCZ4-F1
#
_cell.length_a   1.000
_cell.length_b   1.000
_cell.length_c   1.000
_cell.angle_alpha   90.00
_cell.angle_beta   90.00
_cell.angle_gamma   90.00
#
_symmetry.space_group_name_H-M   'P 1'
#
loop_
_entity.id
_entity.type
_entity.pdbx_description
1 polymer ?
#
loop_
_entity_poly.entity_id
_entity_poly.type
_entity_poly.pdbx_seq_one_letter_code
_entity_poly.pdbx_strand_id
1 'polypeptide(L)'
;APPLQATTLSSASTSGYHMAGTEVTVNFFSGGSETVSWIATDSMTGIASGTNWSMSQSNNTFSGPWIFNYSGLDSVASLMINVIPGNTTFDTISGREVTPGSGNGRLFTLVSGQGPDSFNYSVPIDISSGDLFGTLSMSWNQGFTGMMSFIADTDSGTMDDPVTPVEPTPVPEPTSVLGLLAVSAFGAASTWKRKHQQDN
;
A
#
# COMPACT_ATOMS: atom_id res chain seq x y z
N ALA A 1 10.45 6.53 21.35
CA ALA A 1 9.00 6.73 21.47
C ALA A 1 8.33 5.73 20.54
N PRO A 2 7.17 5.15 20.88
CA PRO A 2 6.36 4.50 19.86
C PRO A 2 6.08 5.53 18.74
N PRO A 3 5.99 5.10 17.47
CA PRO A 3 5.58 6.01 16.41
C PRO A 3 4.20 6.59 16.77
N LEU A 4 4.03 7.88 16.48
CA LEU A 4 2.75 8.56 16.67
C LEU A 4 1.71 7.83 15.82
N GLN A 5 0.77 7.17 16.50
CA GLN A 5 -0.42 6.64 15.85
C GLN A 5 -1.24 7.84 15.37
N ALA A 6 -1.78 7.76 14.16
CA ALA A 6 -2.90 8.61 13.79
C ALA A 6 -3.97 8.49 14.88
N THR A 7 -4.67 9.57 15.18
CA THR A 7 -5.74 9.63 16.19
C THR A 7 -7.02 10.21 15.62
N THR A 8 -6.96 10.89 14.47
CA THR A 8 -8.12 11.58 13.87
C THR A 8 -8.08 11.61 12.34
N LEU A 9 -9.27 11.59 11.72
CA LEU A 9 -9.48 11.97 10.32
C LEU A 9 -9.87 13.45 10.24
N SER A 10 -9.46 14.12 9.15
CA SER A 10 -9.82 15.53 8.90
C SER A 10 -11.16 15.68 8.20
N SER A 11 -11.56 14.71 7.38
CA SER A 11 -12.78 14.79 6.59
C SER A 11 -13.23 13.44 6.04
N ALA A 12 -14.54 13.21 6.14
CA ALA A 12 -15.30 12.17 5.42
C ALA A 12 -15.75 12.63 4.00
N SER A 13 -15.24 13.77 3.53
CA SER A 13 -15.59 14.35 2.23
C SER A 13 -14.35 14.53 1.38
N THR A 14 -13.69 13.42 1.05
CA THR A 14 -12.50 13.38 0.23
C THR A 14 -12.84 13.54 -1.24
N SER A 15 -11.99 14.23 -2.00
CA SER A 15 -12.13 14.41 -3.43
C SER A 15 -10.78 14.18 -4.10
N GLY A 16 -10.75 14.18 -5.42
CA GLY A 16 -9.56 13.97 -6.23
C GLY A 16 -8.44 14.95 -5.92
N TYR A 17 -8.79 16.14 -5.44
CA TYR A 17 -7.84 17.16 -4.98
C TYR A 17 -7.09 16.71 -3.72
N HIS A 18 -7.79 16.11 -2.75
CA HIS A 18 -7.22 15.71 -1.46
C HIS A 18 -6.27 14.51 -1.56
N MET A 19 -6.36 13.73 -2.64
CA MET A 19 -5.61 12.49 -2.84
C MET A 19 -4.23 12.69 -3.50
N ALA A 20 -3.78 13.94 -3.66
CA ALA A 20 -2.48 14.24 -4.26
C ALA A 20 -1.36 13.48 -3.54
N GLY A 21 -0.57 12.70 -4.29
CA GLY A 21 0.44 11.79 -3.75
C GLY A 21 0.05 10.31 -3.80
N THR A 22 -1.24 9.97 -3.84
CA THR A 22 -1.74 8.59 -4.05
C THR A 22 -1.01 7.91 -5.19
N GLU A 23 -0.64 6.64 -5.04
CA GLU A 23 0.05 5.90 -6.09
C GLU A 23 -0.92 4.96 -6.82
N VAL A 24 -0.98 5.09 -8.13
CA VAL A 24 -1.74 4.19 -8.99
C VAL A 24 -0.77 3.32 -9.76
N THR A 25 -0.88 2.00 -9.56
CA THR A 25 -0.05 1.00 -10.24
C THR A 25 -0.90 0.15 -11.19
N VAL A 26 -0.48 0.07 -12.44
CA VAL A 26 -1.09 -0.75 -13.48
C VAL A 26 -0.12 -1.86 -13.87
N ASN A 27 -0.55 -3.11 -13.75
CA ASN A 27 0.21 -4.27 -14.20
C ASN A 27 -0.40 -4.84 -15.48
N PHE A 28 0.45 -5.15 -16.45
CA PHE A 28 0.03 -5.57 -17.80
C PHE A 28 0.19 -7.08 -18.00
N PHE A 29 -0.64 -7.67 -18.85
CA PHE A 29 -0.64 -9.12 -19.12
C PHE A 29 0.62 -9.60 -19.83
N SER A 30 1.19 -8.79 -20.71
CA SER A 30 2.50 -9.07 -21.34
C SER A 30 3.67 -9.02 -20.35
N GLY A 31 3.41 -8.65 -19.11
CA GLY A 31 4.41 -8.34 -18.10
C GLY A 31 4.74 -6.85 -18.06
N GLY A 32 5.39 -6.43 -16.98
CA GLY A 32 5.68 -5.02 -16.73
C GLY A 32 4.60 -4.34 -15.88
N SER A 33 4.98 -3.19 -15.32
CA SER A 33 4.18 -2.41 -14.40
C SER A 33 4.52 -0.94 -14.57
N GLU A 34 3.53 -0.08 -14.38
CA GLU A 34 3.71 1.37 -14.34
C GLU A 34 3.03 1.92 -13.08
N THR A 35 3.79 2.65 -12.27
CA THR A 35 3.28 3.36 -11.09
C THR A 35 3.37 4.86 -11.32
N VAL A 36 2.27 5.57 -11.12
CA VAL A 36 2.20 7.03 -11.25
C VAL A 36 1.56 7.63 -10.00
N SER A 37 2.15 8.71 -9.51
CA SER A 37 1.58 9.51 -8.42
C SER A 37 0.45 10.40 -8.92
N TRP A 38 -0.62 10.44 -8.15
CA TRP A 38 -1.80 11.25 -8.35
C TRP A 38 -1.50 12.72 -8.14
N ILE A 39 -2.01 13.56 -9.04
CA ILE A 39 -1.90 15.01 -8.95
C ILE A 39 -3.29 15.65 -8.90
N ALA A 40 -3.43 16.70 -8.11
CA ALA A 40 -4.61 17.55 -8.14
C ALA A 40 -4.60 18.43 -9.40
N THR A 41 -5.74 18.55 -10.08
CA THR A 41 -5.88 19.37 -11.29
C THR A 41 -6.69 20.64 -11.06
N ASP A 42 -7.60 20.61 -10.10
CA ASP A 42 -8.40 21.74 -9.63
C ASP A 42 -8.80 21.50 -8.16
N SER A 43 -9.68 22.33 -7.60
CA SER A 43 -10.09 22.23 -6.19
C SER A 43 -10.90 20.99 -5.80
N MET A 44 -11.33 20.18 -6.77
CA MET A 44 -12.19 19.00 -6.56
C MET A 44 -11.72 17.75 -7.31
N THR A 45 -10.79 17.89 -8.24
CA THR A 45 -10.40 16.83 -9.19
C THR A 45 -8.92 16.51 -9.08
N GLY A 46 -8.59 15.25 -9.31
CA GLY A 46 -7.22 14.83 -9.56
C GLY A 46 -7.15 13.66 -10.53
N ILE A 47 -5.91 13.38 -10.96
CA ILE A 47 -5.61 12.41 -12.01
C ILE A 47 -4.27 11.73 -11.76
N ALA A 48 -4.16 10.47 -12.15
CA ALA A 48 -2.91 9.79 -12.46
C ALA A 48 -2.93 9.37 -13.93
N SER A 49 -1.87 9.63 -14.69
CA SER A 49 -1.80 9.29 -16.12
C SER A 49 -0.46 8.67 -16.45
N GLY A 50 -0.51 7.48 -17.06
CA GLY A 50 0.66 6.78 -17.56
C GLY A 50 0.57 6.50 -19.05
N THR A 51 1.28 5.48 -19.50
CA THR A 51 1.38 5.11 -20.91
C THR A 51 0.11 4.40 -21.38
N ASN A 52 -0.72 5.11 -22.14
CA ASN A 52 -2.03 4.64 -22.65
C ASN A 52 -3.08 4.35 -21.58
N TRP A 53 -2.91 4.90 -20.37
CA TRP A 53 -3.95 4.87 -19.35
C TRP A 53 -4.04 6.15 -18.55
N SER A 54 -5.20 6.37 -17.99
CA SER A 54 -5.43 7.42 -17.01
C SER A 54 -6.47 6.99 -15.99
N MET A 55 -6.36 7.54 -14.80
CA MET A 55 -7.33 7.40 -13.74
C MET A 55 -7.65 8.77 -13.19
N SER A 56 -8.93 9.11 -13.09
CA SER A 56 -9.38 10.39 -12.54
C SER A 56 -10.49 10.21 -11.53
N GLN A 57 -10.57 11.11 -10.57
CA GLN A 57 -11.68 11.21 -9.62
C GLN A 57 -12.01 12.68 -9.45
N SER A 58 -13.30 13.01 -9.51
CA SER A 58 -13.81 14.36 -9.25
C SER A 58 -14.95 14.34 -8.24
N ASN A 59 -15.08 15.44 -7.49
CA ASN A 59 -16.06 15.60 -6.43
C ASN A 59 -15.83 14.61 -5.26
N ASN A 60 -16.79 14.52 -4.34
CA ASN A 60 -16.68 13.66 -3.17
C ASN A 60 -16.66 12.17 -3.56
N THR A 61 -15.69 11.37 -3.10
CA THR A 61 -15.50 9.94 -3.40
C THR A 61 -16.64 9.03 -2.98
N PHE A 62 -17.45 9.44 -1.99
CA PHE A 62 -18.62 8.70 -1.53
C PHE A 62 -19.69 8.53 -2.63
N SER A 63 -19.74 9.48 -3.57
CA SER A 63 -20.77 9.53 -4.63
C SER A 63 -20.23 9.81 -6.03
N GLY A 64 -19.08 10.47 -6.14
CA GLY A 64 -18.40 10.82 -7.38
C GLY A 64 -17.57 9.64 -7.89
N PRO A 65 -17.72 9.25 -9.17
CA PRO A 65 -17.03 8.09 -9.70
C PRO A 65 -15.54 8.32 -9.94
N TRP A 66 -14.79 7.25 -9.70
CA TRP A 66 -13.49 7.03 -10.25
C TRP A 66 -13.65 6.55 -11.70
N ILE A 67 -12.90 7.15 -12.63
CA ILE A 67 -12.88 6.78 -14.04
C ILE A 67 -11.48 6.27 -14.37
N PHE A 68 -11.38 5.00 -14.77
CA PHE A 68 -10.17 4.39 -15.29
C PHE A 68 -10.31 4.16 -16.79
N ASN A 69 -9.33 4.63 -17.55
CA ASN A 69 -9.26 4.47 -19.00
C ASN A 69 -7.96 3.76 -19.37
N TYR A 70 -8.05 2.81 -20.29
CA TYR A 70 -6.90 2.17 -20.90
C TYR A 70 -7.14 1.96 -22.40
N SER A 71 -6.20 2.43 -23.21
CA SER A 71 -6.25 2.42 -24.68
C SER A 71 -5.02 1.77 -25.32
N GLY A 72 -4.24 1.00 -24.55
CA GLY A 72 -3.07 0.30 -25.05
C GLY A 72 -3.44 -0.95 -25.87
N LEU A 73 -2.43 -1.52 -26.55
CA LEU A 73 -2.58 -2.72 -27.37
C LEU A 73 -2.53 -4.04 -26.57
N ASP A 74 -1.89 -4.03 -25.40
CA ASP A 74 -1.96 -5.13 -24.43
C ASP A 74 -3.26 -5.02 -23.61
N SER A 75 -3.42 -5.79 -22.54
CA SER A 75 -4.51 -5.64 -21.57
C SER A 75 -3.98 -5.48 -20.15
N VAL A 76 -4.77 -4.85 -19.29
CA VAL A 76 -4.42 -4.66 -17.87
C VAL A 76 -4.78 -5.92 -17.08
N ALA A 77 -3.79 -6.50 -16.40
CA ALA A 77 -3.97 -7.65 -15.52
C ALA A 77 -4.48 -7.24 -14.14
N SER A 78 -3.93 -6.16 -13.59
CA SER A 78 -4.39 -5.61 -12.31
C SER A 78 -4.16 -4.11 -12.20
N LEU A 79 -5.01 -3.49 -11.38
CA LEU A 79 -4.96 -2.09 -10.99
C LEU A 79 -4.88 -2.05 -9.46
N MET A 80 -3.91 -1.31 -8.93
CA MET A 80 -3.74 -1.10 -7.50
C MET A 80 -3.69 0.40 -7.21
N ILE A 81 -4.46 0.82 -6.22
CA ILE A 81 -4.52 2.21 -5.75
C ILE A 81 -4.05 2.21 -4.29
N ASN A 82 -2.89 2.79 -4.03
CA ASN A 82 -2.31 2.98 -2.71
C ASN A 82 -2.51 4.43 -2.29
N VAL A 83 -3.46 4.67 -1.38
CA VAL A 83 -3.92 6.01 -0.99
C VAL A 83 -3.11 6.60 0.18
N ILE A 84 -2.33 5.79 0.89
CA ILE A 84 -1.56 6.22 2.06
C ILE A 84 -0.60 7.38 1.75
N PRO A 85 0.19 7.38 0.64
CA PRO A 85 1.07 8.51 0.33
C PRO A 85 0.30 9.81 0.04
N GLY A 86 -0.97 9.72 -0.33
CA GLY A 86 -1.88 10.86 -0.47
C GLY A 86 -2.52 11.33 0.84
N ASN A 87 -2.12 10.74 1.97
CA ASN A 87 -2.73 10.94 3.29
C ASN A 87 -4.24 10.67 3.31
N THR A 88 -4.69 9.65 2.57
CA THR A 88 -6.09 9.22 2.55
C THR A 88 -6.20 7.72 2.80
N THR A 89 -7.42 7.27 3.08
CA THR A 89 -7.77 5.87 3.34
C THR A 89 -9.09 5.55 2.64
N PHE A 90 -9.32 4.30 2.25
CA PHE A 90 -10.64 3.85 1.83
C PHE A 90 -11.53 3.59 3.06
N ASP A 91 -12.79 4.05 3.04
CA ASP A 91 -13.83 3.65 4.01
C ASP A 91 -14.82 2.69 3.36
N THR A 92 -14.96 1.51 3.95
CA THR A 92 -15.67 0.37 3.37
C THR A 92 -17.00 0.06 4.06
N ILE A 93 -17.36 0.68 5.18
CA ILE A 93 -18.58 0.30 5.92
C ILE A 93 -19.70 1.31 5.72
N SER A 94 -20.78 0.86 5.07
CA SER A 94 -21.97 1.69 4.81
C SER A 94 -22.99 1.63 5.96
N GLY A 95 -23.74 2.72 6.13
CA GLY A 95 -24.97 2.76 6.94
C GLY A 95 -24.75 3.00 8.43
N ARG A 96 -23.50 2.97 8.89
CA ARG A 96 -23.08 3.43 10.20
C ARG A 96 -21.58 3.71 10.20
N GLU A 97 -21.20 4.83 10.78
CA GLU A 97 -19.83 5.14 11.16
C GLU A 97 -19.33 4.19 12.26
N VAL A 98 -18.22 3.52 12.01
CA VAL A 98 -17.54 2.67 13.01
C VAL A 98 -16.20 3.23 13.44
N THR A 99 -15.47 3.92 12.56
CA THR A 99 -14.28 4.70 12.93
C THR A 99 -14.64 6.18 13.13
N PRO A 100 -14.34 6.77 14.30
CA PRO A 100 -14.65 8.17 14.56
C PRO A 100 -14.05 9.13 13.51
N GLY A 101 -14.90 9.96 12.91
CA GLY A 101 -14.57 10.92 11.87
C GLY A 101 -14.66 10.39 10.44
N SER A 102 -14.87 9.09 10.22
CA SER A 102 -14.95 8.49 8.87
C SER A 102 -16.32 8.70 8.20
N GLY A 103 -17.37 8.88 9.00
CA GLY A 103 -18.72 8.98 8.47
C GLY A 103 -19.23 7.63 7.92
N ASN A 104 -20.01 7.66 6.84
CA ASN A 104 -20.46 6.43 6.19
C ASN A 104 -19.55 6.13 5.00
N GLY A 105 -18.96 4.94 4.99
CA GLY A 105 -18.17 4.47 3.86
C GLY A 105 -18.99 3.86 2.72
N ARG A 106 -18.25 3.48 1.67
CA ARG A 106 -18.80 2.77 0.52
C ARG A 106 -17.77 1.85 -0.12
N LEU A 107 -18.12 0.57 -0.14
CA LEU A 107 -17.40 -0.45 -0.89
C LEU A 107 -17.33 -0.14 -2.39
N PHE A 108 -16.28 -0.69 -3.02
CA PHE A 108 -16.15 -0.78 -4.46
C PHE A 108 -17.49 -1.19 -5.08
N THR A 109 -18.01 -0.32 -5.93
CA THR A 109 -19.26 -0.53 -6.66
C THR A 109 -19.03 -0.16 -8.11
N LEU A 110 -19.08 -1.15 -9.01
CA LEU A 110 -19.04 -0.90 -10.44
C LEU A 110 -20.24 -0.03 -10.86
N VAL A 111 -19.98 1.05 -11.59
CA VAL A 111 -21.01 1.93 -12.17
C VAL A 111 -21.22 1.59 -13.63
N SER A 112 -20.14 1.48 -14.41
CA SER A 112 -20.19 1.10 -15.82
C SER A 112 -18.85 0.58 -16.33
N GLY A 113 -18.87 -0.06 -17.51
CA GLY A 113 -17.68 -0.63 -18.14
C GLY A 113 -17.39 -2.06 -17.72
N GLN A 114 -16.19 -2.53 -18.03
CA GLN A 114 -15.73 -3.88 -17.65
C GLN A 114 -15.28 -3.88 -16.19
N GLY A 115 -16.06 -4.50 -15.31
CA GLY A 115 -15.67 -4.71 -13.91
C GLY A 115 -14.54 -5.73 -13.74
N PRO A 116 -13.83 -5.72 -12.61
CA PRO A 116 -12.84 -6.73 -12.28
C PRO A 116 -13.49 -8.07 -11.95
N ASP A 117 -12.74 -9.16 -12.17
CA ASP A 117 -13.14 -10.49 -11.72
C ASP A 117 -13.05 -10.62 -10.20
N SER A 118 -12.13 -9.87 -9.58
CA SER A 118 -12.00 -9.75 -8.13
C SER A 118 -11.41 -8.41 -7.72
N PHE A 119 -11.76 -7.96 -6.52
CA PHE A 119 -11.18 -6.79 -5.87
C PHE A 119 -10.91 -7.09 -4.39
N ASN A 120 -9.99 -6.37 -3.79
CA ASN A 120 -9.63 -6.52 -2.39
C ASN A 120 -9.15 -5.20 -1.78
N TYR A 121 -9.62 -4.91 -0.57
CA TYR A 121 -9.07 -3.87 0.29
C TYR A 121 -7.98 -4.47 1.18
N SER A 122 -6.84 -3.81 1.29
CA SER A 122 -5.70 -4.28 2.08
C SER A 122 -4.99 -3.13 2.78
N VAL A 123 -4.03 -3.49 3.65
CA VAL A 123 -3.29 -2.57 4.50
C VAL A 123 -4.24 -1.83 5.47
N PRO A 124 -4.67 -2.49 6.56
CA PRO A 124 -5.50 -1.84 7.57
C PRO A 124 -4.82 -0.58 8.11
N ILE A 125 -5.60 0.48 8.32
CA ILE A 125 -5.12 1.72 8.92
C ILE A 125 -5.19 1.65 10.44
N ASP A 126 -4.22 2.23 11.13
CA ASP A 126 -4.04 2.10 12.59
C ASP A 126 -5.26 2.57 13.41
N ILE A 127 -5.87 3.70 13.00
CA ILE A 127 -7.10 4.22 13.63
C ILE A 127 -8.36 3.41 13.33
N SER A 128 -8.27 2.46 12.40
CA SER A 128 -9.42 1.72 11.89
C SER A 128 -10.07 0.87 12.98
N SER A 129 -11.40 0.88 13.01
CA SER A 129 -12.22 -0.11 13.72
C SER A 129 -12.59 -1.30 12.81
N GLY A 130 -11.83 -1.52 11.74
CA GLY A 130 -11.96 -2.64 10.80
C GLY A 130 -12.54 -2.28 9.43
N ASP A 131 -12.70 -0.99 9.13
CA ASP A 131 -13.35 -0.41 7.96
C ASP A 131 -12.42 0.39 7.05
N LEU A 132 -11.33 0.92 7.61
CA LEU A 132 -10.36 1.77 6.91
C LEU A 132 -9.15 0.99 6.37
N PHE A 133 -8.86 1.17 5.08
CA PHE A 133 -7.79 0.47 4.35
C PHE A 133 -6.98 1.40 3.45
N GLY A 134 -5.66 1.19 3.40
CA GLY A 134 -4.74 2.00 2.60
C GLY A 134 -4.66 1.62 1.11
N THR A 135 -5.15 0.43 0.74
CA THR A 135 -5.02 -0.07 -0.64
C THR A 135 -6.32 -0.69 -1.14
N LEU A 136 -6.66 -0.38 -2.39
CA LEU A 136 -7.66 -1.11 -3.18
C LEU A 136 -6.96 -1.74 -4.38
N SER A 137 -7.05 -3.07 -4.50
CA SER A 137 -6.57 -3.82 -5.66
C SER A 137 -7.72 -4.43 -6.44
N MET A 138 -7.59 -4.47 -7.76
CA MET A 138 -8.56 -5.04 -8.71
C MET A 138 -7.81 -5.88 -9.74
N SER A 139 -8.37 -7.03 -10.13
CA SER A 139 -7.74 -7.91 -11.12
C SER A 139 -8.73 -8.47 -12.14
N TRP A 140 -8.22 -8.71 -13.35
CA TRP A 140 -8.94 -9.27 -14.49
C TRP A 140 -8.20 -10.50 -15.00
N ASN A 141 -8.87 -11.65 -15.02
CA ASN A 141 -8.33 -12.92 -15.48
C ASN A 141 -8.15 -12.96 -17.00
N GLN A 142 -8.92 -12.17 -17.74
CA GLN A 142 -8.90 -12.09 -19.21
C GLN A 142 -8.40 -10.73 -19.73
N GLY A 143 -7.88 -9.89 -18.85
CA GLY A 143 -7.42 -8.56 -19.22
C GLY A 143 -8.53 -7.51 -19.25
N PHE A 144 -8.21 -6.31 -18.80
CA PHE A 144 -9.06 -5.13 -18.93
C PHE A 144 -8.65 -4.29 -20.14
N THR A 145 -9.66 -3.81 -20.87
CA THR A 145 -9.51 -2.81 -21.92
C THR A 145 -10.66 -1.79 -21.89
N GLY A 146 -10.42 -0.58 -22.38
CA GLY A 146 -11.46 0.45 -22.50
C GLY A 146 -11.61 1.30 -21.24
N MET A 147 -12.85 1.54 -20.83
CA MET A 147 -13.19 2.44 -19.72
C MET A 147 -13.97 1.70 -18.64
N MET A 148 -13.64 1.96 -17.38
CA MET A 148 -14.39 1.55 -16.20
C MET A 148 -14.72 2.78 -15.36
N SER A 149 -15.96 2.84 -14.88
CA SER A 149 -16.42 3.78 -13.87
C SER A 149 -16.85 3.03 -12.62
N PHE A 150 -16.38 3.44 -11.44
CA PHE A 150 -16.74 2.81 -10.18
C PHE A 150 -16.78 3.82 -9.04
N ILE A 151 -17.49 3.47 -7.97
CA ILE A 151 -17.43 4.19 -6.69
C ILE A 151 -16.56 3.41 -5.72
N ALA A 152 -15.70 4.11 -5.00
CA ALA A 152 -15.01 3.62 -3.81
C ALA A 152 -14.78 4.84 -2.92
N ASP A 153 -15.24 4.78 -1.68
CA ASP A 153 -15.16 5.94 -0.80
C ASP A 153 -13.79 6.04 -0.13
N THR A 154 -13.37 7.28 0.12
CA THR A 154 -12.13 7.58 0.82
C THR A 154 -12.32 8.71 1.81
N ASP A 155 -11.53 8.68 2.88
CA ASP A 155 -11.42 9.71 3.90
C ASP A 155 -10.01 10.28 3.96
N SER A 156 -9.89 11.49 4.47
CA SER A 156 -8.63 12.21 4.54
C SER A 156 -8.08 12.25 5.96
N GLY A 157 -6.80 11.94 6.11
CA GLY A 157 -6.05 12.18 7.34
C GLY A 157 -5.83 13.68 7.60
N THR A 158 -5.24 14.01 8.73
CA THR A 158 -4.83 15.39 9.02
C THR A 158 -3.36 15.60 8.63
N MET A 159 -2.93 16.85 8.46
CA MET A 159 -1.53 17.15 8.12
C MET A 159 -0.56 16.88 9.27
N ASP A 160 -0.99 17.16 10.51
CA ASP A 160 -0.15 17.00 11.71
C ASP A 160 -0.19 15.57 12.28
N ASP A 161 -1.13 14.77 11.79
CA ASP A 161 -1.41 13.40 12.23
C ASP A 161 -1.87 12.57 11.01
N PRO A 162 -0.94 12.23 10.10
CA PRO A 162 -1.26 11.57 8.84
C PRO A 162 -1.64 10.10 9.03
N VAL A 163 -2.42 9.55 8.10
CA VAL A 163 -2.80 8.14 8.14
C VAL A 163 -1.58 7.22 8.10
N THR A 164 -1.57 6.21 8.96
CA THR A 164 -0.52 5.20 9.05
C THR A 164 -1.10 3.80 8.97
N PRO A 165 -0.43 2.85 8.30
CA PRO A 165 -0.77 1.44 8.41
C PRO A 165 -0.66 0.94 9.85
N VAL A 166 -1.46 -0.08 10.20
CA VAL A 166 -1.23 -0.88 11.41
C VAL A 166 0.18 -1.44 11.36
N GLU A 167 1.02 -1.12 12.34
CA GLU A 167 2.34 -1.74 12.45
C GLU A 167 2.18 -3.24 12.75
N PRO A 168 2.99 -4.11 12.11
CA PRO A 168 3.01 -5.51 12.48
C PRO A 168 3.43 -5.63 13.95
N THR A 169 2.65 -6.37 14.75
CA THR A 169 3.04 -6.66 16.14
C THR A 169 4.42 -7.29 16.14
N PRO A 170 5.43 -6.74 16.85
CA PRO A 170 6.76 -7.31 16.86
C PRO A 170 6.68 -8.76 17.35
N VAL A 171 7.10 -9.69 16.51
CA VAL A 171 7.22 -11.10 16.90
C VAL A 171 8.31 -11.14 17.99
N PRO A 172 8.05 -11.71 19.18
CA PRO A 172 9.10 -11.89 20.17
C PRO A 172 10.21 -12.74 19.54
N GLU A 173 11.38 -12.13 19.36
CA GLU A 173 12.60 -12.86 18.99
C GLU A 173 12.75 -14.03 19.97
N PRO A 174 12.86 -15.30 19.52
CA PRO A 174 13.18 -16.37 20.43
C PRO A 174 14.54 -16.02 21.02
N THR A 175 14.60 -15.77 22.33
CA THR A 175 15.84 -15.59 23.08
C THR A 175 16.70 -16.83 22.86
N SER A 176 17.55 -16.75 21.83
CA SER A 176 18.58 -17.72 21.56
C SER A 176 19.56 -17.59 22.72
N VAL A 177 19.50 -18.53 23.66
CA VAL A 177 20.44 -18.68 24.76
C VAL A 177 21.82 -18.99 24.14
N LEU A 178 22.51 -17.94 23.70
CA LEU A 178 23.94 -17.94 23.41
C LEU A 178 24.66 -17.83 24.76
N GLY A 179 24.75 -18.96 25.46
CA GLY A 179 25.46 -19.07 26.73
C GLY A 179 26.22 -20.40 26.83
N LEU A 180 27.53 -20.32 26.64
CA LEU A 180 28.59 -21.28 27.01
C LEU A 180 28.98 -22.38 26.00
N LEU A 181 29.62 -21.97 24.90
CA LEU A 181 30.79 -22.70 24.38
C LEU A 181 32.05 -22.04 24.97
N ALA A 182 32.49 -22.52 26.14
CA ALA A 182 33.78 -22.15 26.71
C ALA A 182 34.89 -22.96 26.02
N VAL A 183 35.59 -22.32 25.08
CA VAL A 183 36.84 -22.83 24.48
C VAL A 183 37.97 -22.60 25.48
N SER A 184 38.55 -23.67 26.04
CA SER A 184 39.87 -23.62 26.69
C SER A 184 40.93 -24.20 25.76
N ALA A 185 41.48 -23.34 24.92
CA ALA A 185 42.72 -23.61 24.20
C ALA A 185 43.90 -23.32 25.12
N PHE A 186 44.59 -24.35 25.62
CA PHE A 186 45.98 -24.24 26.07
C PHE A 186 46.87 -24.90 25.03
N GLY A 187 47.38 -24.08 24.10
CA GLY A 187 48.56 -24.41 23.30
C GLY A 187 49.82 -23.99 24.07
N ALA A 188 50.68 -24.94 24.41
CA ALA A 188 52.08 -24.65 24.72
C ALA A 188 52.91 -24.95 23.46
N ALA A 189 53.67 -23.95 23.04
CA ALA A 189 54.30 -23.84 21.74
C ALA A 189 55.64 -24.59 21.62
N SER A 190 55.91 -25.03 20.38
CA SER A 190 57.18 -24.91 19.63
C SER A 190 58.50 -25.36 20.26
N THR A 191 59.25 -26.23 19.58
CA THR A 191 60.25 -25.80 18.58
C THR A 191 60.97 -27.01 17.96
N TRP A 192 61.09 -26.96 16.63
CA TRP A 192 61.87 -27.86 15.80
C TRP A 192 63.26 -27.24 15.60
N LYS A 193 64.35 -27.98 15.82
CA LYS A 193 65.68 -27.66 15.31
C LYS A 193 66.35 -28.92 14.76
N ARG A 194 66.58 -28.93 13.44
CA ARG A 194 67.47 -29.86 12.72
C ARG A 194 68.93 -29.53 13.00
N LYS A 195 69.81 -30.55 13.10
CA LYS A 195 70.98 -30.71 12.20
C LYS A 195 71.69 -32.05 12.37
N HIS A 196 72.23 -32.50 11.24
CA HIS A 196 73.07 -33.67 10.99
C HIS A 196 74.48 -33.60 11.63
N GLN A 197 75.09 -34.79 11.76
CA GLN A 197 76.54 -35.12 11.73
C GLN A 197 77.45 -34.74 12.91
N GLN A 198 78.06 -35.74 13.58
CA GLN A 198 79.46 -36.18 13.39
C GLN A 198 79.85 -37.31 14.35
N ASP A 199 80.44 -38.37 13.79
CA ASP A 199 81.63 -39.13 14.21
C ASP A 199 81.90 -39.41 15.70
N ASN A 200 81.73 -40.67 16.13
CA ASN A 200 82.82 -41.63 16.43
C ASN A 200 82.26 -42.97 16.94
#